data_AF-A0A2K2RN49-F1
#
_entry.id   AF-A0A2K2RN49-F1
#
_cell.length_a   1.000
_cell.length_b   1.000
_cell.length_c   1.000
_cell.angle_alpha   90.00
_cell.angle_beta   90.00
_cell.angle_gamma   90.00
#
_symmetry.space_group_name_H-M   'P 1'
#
loop_
_entity.id
_entity.type
_entity.pdbx_description
1 polymer ?
#
loop_
_entity_poly.entity_id
_entity_poly.type
_entity_poly.pdbx_seq_one_letter_code
_entity_poly.pdbx_strand_id
1 'polypeptide(L)'
;MAVSVTLPALGESVTEGTVTRWLKAEGERVEADEPLLEVSTDKVDTEIPAPASGVLSSIKVAEDETVEVGAELALIDDGSGAPAAAEAPAAEQAAPPAPAPEPQAQPSTEQTAPAPAPTAEASSGGGSAQGTDVVLPALGESVTEGTVTRWLKSVGDTVEADEPLLEVSTDKVDTEIPAPASGTLLEIVVGEDETAEVGAKLAVIGEAGAAPAAAPAQEAPAAPAQPEPAPAQPEPAPAPEPTPAPAPQQAAPAPQQAAPAPQPAAPAPAPAPQQAAPAPAPQPAAPAPAPAAPAPQAPAAEAPAAAKGSDDGAYVTPLVRKLAAENGVDLSTVKGTGVGGRIRKQDVLAAAEAAKAAAPAPAAAAPAASKKAPALEASPLRGQTVKMPRIRKVIGDNMVKALHEQAQLSSVVEVDVTRLMKLRARAKDAFAAREGVKLSPMPFFVKAAAQALKAHPVINAKINEAEGTITYFDTENIGIAVDSEKGLMTPVIKNAGGLNIAGIAKATAELAGKVRGNKITPDELSGATFTISNTGSRGALFDTIIVPPGQVAILGIGATVKRPAVIETEEGTVIGVRDMTYLTLSYDHRLVDGADAARYLTAVKAILEAGEFEVELGL
;
A
#
# COMPACT_ATOMS: atom_id res chain seq x y z
N MET A 1 11.06 -43.58 -39.31
CA MET A 1 11.84 -44.27 -38.26
C MET A 1 12.05 -43.29 -37.12
N ALA A 2 11.77 -43.72 -35.88
CA ALA A 2 11.93 -42.87 -34.72
C ALA A 2 13.41 -42.78 -34.28
N VAL A 3 13.91 -41.56 -34.17
CA VAL A 3 15.20 -41.21 -33.58
C VAL A 3 14.97 -40.90 -32.10
N SER A 4 15.74 -41.53 -31.23
CA SER A 4 15.67 -41.32 -29.78
C SER A 4 16.51 -40.09 -29.41
N VAL A 5 15.92 -39.17 -28.63
CA VAL A 5 16.62 -38.02 -28.05
C VAL A 5 17.08 -38.42 -26.65
N THR A 6 18.39 -38.36 -26.40
CA THR A 6 18.98 -38.67 -25.09
C THR A 6 19.70 -37.46 -24.50
N LEU A 7 19.82 -37.41 -23.17
CA LEU A 7 20.59 -36.37 -22.49
C LEU A 7 22.09 -36.54 -22.82
N PRO A 8 22.75 -35.59 -23.52
CA PRO A 8 24.18 -35.68 -23.82
C PRO A 8 25.04 -35.44 -22.57
N ALA A 9 26.33 -35.77 -22.65
CA ALA A 9 27.28 -35.47 -21.59
C ALA A 9 27.61 -33.97 -21.57
N LEU A 10 27.03 -33.22 -20.62
CA LEU A 10 27.17 -31.76 -20.49
C LEU A 10 28.49 -31.31 -19.84
N GLY A 11 29.40 -32.24 -19.51
CA GLY A 11 30.76 -31.98 -19.03
C GLY A 11 31.39 -33.21 -18.37
N GLU A 12 32.71 -33.18 -18.15
CA GLU A 12 33.45 -34.31 -17.54
C GLU A 12 33.04 -34.61 -16.08
N SER A 13 32.28 -33.71 -15.44
CA SER A 13 31.82 -33.83 -14.05
C SER A 13 30.29 -33.83 -13.87
N VAL A 14 29.51 -33.83 -14.95
CA VAL A 14 28.03 -33.79 -14.88
C VAL A 14 27.47 -35.20 -15.11
N THR A 15 26.72 -35.73 -14.14
CA THR A 15 26.15 -37.09 -14.18
C THR A 15 24.65 -37.14 -14.42
N GLU A 16 23.95 -36.05 -14.12
CA GLU A 16 22.48 -35.91 -14.22
C GLU A 16 22.11 -34.46 -14.54
N GLY A 17 20.88 -34.24 -15.00
CA GLY A 17 20.31 -32.90 -15.23
C GLY A 17 18.78 -32.91 -15.10
N THR A 18 18.21 -31.76 -14.73
CA THR A 18 16.76 -31.57 -14.59
C THR A 18 16.20 -30.86 -15.81
N VAL A 19 15.16 -31.42 -16.43
CA VAL A 19 14.43 -30.75 -17.52
C VAL A 19 13.67 -29.56 -16.94
N THR A 20 14.13 -28.33 -17.21
CA THR A 20 13.45 -27.12 -16.73
C THR A 20 12.28 -26.74 -17.62
N ARG A 21 12.36 -27.04 -18.92
CA ARG A 21 11.34 -26.61 -19.88
C ARG A 21 11.41 -27.35 -21.21
N TRP A 22 10.27 -27.71 -21.78
CA TRP A 22 10.17 -28.10 -23.19
C TRP A 22 9.92 -26.87 -24.09
N LEU A 23 10.73 -26.72 -25.14
CA LEU A 23 10.58 -25.65 -26.13
C LEU A 23 9.66 -26.06 -27.30
N LYS A 24 9.33 -27.35 -27.38
CA LYS A 24 8.57 -27.99 -28.46
C LYS A 24 7.55 -28.98 -27.90
N ALA A 25 6.34 -28.98 -28.46
CA ALA A 25 5.25 -29.85 -28.00
C ALA A 25 5.18 -31.20 -28.74
N GLU A 26 4.54 -32.20 -28.13
CA GLU A 26 4.18 -33.44 -28.84
C GLU A 26 3.32 -33.13 -30.08
N GLY A 27 3.69 -33.72 -31.22
CA GLY A 27 3.10 -33.45 -32.53
C GLY A 27 3.68 -32.24 -33.27
N GLU A 28 4.57 -31.46 -32.66
CA GLU A 28 5.25 -30.34 -33.34
C GLU A 28 6.38 -30.84 -34.27
N ARG A 29 6.60 -30.10 -35.36
CA ARG A 29 7.75 -30.33 -36.24
C ARG A 29 9.00 -29.67 -35.66
N VAL A 30 10.11 -30.40 -35.73
CA VAL A 30 11.44 -29.95 -35.33
C VAL A 30 12.44 -30.21 -36.46
N GLU A 31 13.41 -29.33 -36.63
CA GLU A 31 14.54 -29.54 -37.55
C GLU A 31 15.82 -29.92 -36.79
N ALA A 32 16.76 -30.60 -37.47
CA ALA A 32 18.05 -30.94 -36.87
C ALA A 32 18.80 -29.69 -36.38
N ASP A 33 19.46 -29.81 -35.23
CA ASP A 33 20.16 -28.74 -34.51
C ASP A 33 19.25 -27.59 -33.98
N GLU A 34 17.91 -27.69 -34.09
CA GLU A 34 16.95 -26.75 -33.46
C GLU A 34 16.85 -27.02 -31.94
N PRO A 35 16.83 -26.00 -31.06
CA PRO A 35 16.71 -26.21 -29.62
C PRO A 35 15.34 -26.80 -29.24
N LEU A 36 15.37 -27.90 -28.47
CA LEU A 36 14.21 -28.76 -28.20
C LEU A 36 13.72 -28.66 -26.76
N LEU A 37 14.63 -28.58 -25.80
CA LEU A 37 14.35 -28.39 -24.37
C LEU A 37 15.50 -27.68 -23.65
N GLU A 38 15.21 -27.10 -22.50
CA GLU A 38 16.18 -26.55 -21.55
C GLU A 38 16.45 -27.60 -20.44
N VAL A 39 17.73 -27.77 -20.08
CA VAL A 39 18.16 -28.64 -18.96
C VAL A 39 19.06 -27.85 -18.02
N SER A 40 18.75 -27.87 -16.73
CA SER A 40 19.59 -27.31 -15.67
C SER A 40 20.51 -28.37 -15.06
N THR A 41 21.73 -27.97 -14.70
CA THR A 41 22.75 -28.81 -14.07
C THR A 41 23.36 -28.09 -12.86
N ASP A 42 24.18 -28.79 -12.07
CA ASP A 42 24.87 -28.20 -10.91
C ASP A 42 25.97 -27.17 -11.27
N LYS A 43 26.10 -26.80 -12.56
CA LYS A 43 27.09 -25.83 -13.07
C LYS A 43 26.51 -24.77 -14.00
N VAL A 44 25.65 -25.17 -14.94
CA VAL A 44 25.06 -24.30 -15.98
C VAL A 44 23.70 -24.83 -16.43
N ASP A 45 22.85 -23.92 -16.90
CA ASP A 45 21.70 -24.27 -17.73
C ASP A 45 22.15 -24.43 -19.18
N THR A 46 21.55 -25.35 -19.94
CA THR A 46 21.93 -25.62 -21.34
C THR A 46 20.74 -26.11 -22.17
N GLU A 47 20.58 -25.53 -23.36
CA GLU A 47 19.62 -25.98 -24.37
C GLU A 47 20.11 -27.28 -25.04
N ILE A 48 19.23 -28.27 -25.13
CA ILE A 48 19.49 -29.53 -25.83
C ILE A 48 18.90 -29.44 -27.25
N PRO A 49 19.72 -29.50 -28.31
CA PRO A 49 19.24 -29.45 -29.69
C PRO A 49 18.68 -30.80 -30.17
N ALA A 50 17.79 -30.76 -31.15
CA ALA A 50 17.19 -31.94 -31.77
C ALA A 50 18.21 -32.71 -32.64
N PRO A 51 18.47 -34.01 -32.39
CA PRO A 51 19.48 -34.79 -33.11
C PRO A 51 19.10 -35.16 -34.55
N ALA A 52 17.86 -34.89 -34.97
CA ALA A 52 17.37 -35.12 -36.33
C ALA A 52 16.10 -34.30 -36.60
N SER A 53 15.87 -33.93 -37.86
CA SER A 53 14.60 -33.34 -38.32
C SER A 53 13.47 -34.38 -38.30
N GLY A 54 12.28 -33.98 -37.85
CA GLY A 54 11.10 -34.85 -37.81
C GLY A 54 9.91 -34.23 -37.07
N VAL A 55 9.08 -35.08 -36.48
CA VAL A 55 7.96 -34.68 -35.60
C VAL A 55 8.18 -35.28 -34.21
N LEU A 56 8.05 -34.47 -33.16
CA LEU A 56 8.19 -34.92 -31.77
C LEU A 56 7.01 -35.86 -31.42
N SER A 57 7.27 -37.17 -31.43
CA SER A 57 6.23 -38.21 -31.41
C SER A 57 5.79 -38.62 -30.00
N SER A 58 6.66 -38.47 -29.00
CA SER A 58 6.34 -38.63 -27.58
C SER A 58 7.46 -38.07 -26.71
N ILE A 59 7.09 -37.36 -25.64
CA ILE A 59 7.94 -36.95 -24.53
C ILE A 59 7.90 -38.04 -23.46
N LYS A 60 9.07 -38.44 -22.96
CA LYS A 60 9.25 -39.49 -21.94
C LYS A 60 9.59 -38.96 -20.54
N VAL A 61 10.03 -37.71 -20.45
CA VAL A 61 10.52 -37.05 -19.24
C VAL A 61 9.79 -35.71 -19.09
N ALA A 62 9.16 -35.49 -17.94
CA ALA A 62 8.37 -34.29 -17.68
C ALA A 62 9.24 -33.05 -17.40
N GLU A 63 8.63 -31.86 -17.41
CA GLU A 63 9.23 -30.69 -16.77
C GLU A 63 9.36 -30.92 -15.26
N ASP A 64 10.39 -30.34 -14.64
CA ASP A 64 10.86 -30.57 -13.26
C ASP A 64 11.38 -32.00 -12.95
N GLU A 65 11.59 -32.87 -13.94
CA GLU A 65 12.12 -34.23 -13.76
C GLU A 65 13.65 -34.32 -13.98
N THR A 66 14.36 -34.96 -13.03
CA THR A 66 15.82 -35.17 -13.07
C THR A 66 16.17 -36.53 -13.66
N VAL A 67 17.12 -36.58 -14.60
CA VAL A 67 17.53 -37.81 -15.30
C VAL A 67 19.06 -37.90 -15.51
N GLU A 68 19.58 -39.13 -15.51
CA GLU A 68 21.01 -39.41 -15.71
C GLU A 68 21.46 -39.14 -17.17
N VAL A 69 22.74 -38.81 -17.36
CA VAL A 69 23.35 -38.65 -18.70
C VAL A 69 23.22 -39.95 -19.51
N GLY A 70 22.69 -39.84 -20.73
CA GLY A 70 22.35 -40.96 -21.59
C GLY A 70 20.92 -41.49 -21.45
N ALA A 71 20.12 -41.00 -20.48
CA ALA A 71 18.69 -41.29 -20.41
C ALA A 71 17.92 -40.75 -21.63
N GLU A 72 16.80 -41.41 -21.95
CA GLU A 72 15.97 -41.08 -23.10
C GLU A 72 14.87 -40.08 -22.75
N LEU A 73 14.89 -38.91 -23.39
CA LEU A 73 14.05 -37.75 -23.12
C LEU A 73 12.76 -37.76 -23.97
N ALA A 74 12.87 -38.11 -25.25
CA ALA A 74 11.77 -38.13 -26.22
C ALA A 74 12.11 -38.94 -27.48
N LEU A 75 11.12 -39.14 -28.37
CA LEU A 75 11.33 -39.70 -29.72
C LEU A 75 10.86 -38.72 -30.81
N ILE A 76 11.68 -38.55 -31.85
CA ILE A 76 11.36 -37.79 -33.06
C ILE A 76 11.15 -38.79 -34.21
N ASP A 77 9.99 -38.83 -34.86
CA ASP A 77 9.79 -39.64 -36.08
C ASP A 77 10.14 -38.83 -37.34
N ASP A 78 10.87 -39.43 -38.27
CA ASP A 78 11.27 -38.80 -39.56
C ASP A 78 10.10 -38.46 -40.50
N GLY A 79 8.86 -38.83 -40.15
CA GLY A 79 7.67 -38.52 -40.93
C GLY A 79 7.46 -39.41 -42.16
N SER A 80 8.21 -40.52 -42.27
CA SER A 80 8.05 -41.47 -43.39
C SER A 80 6.77 -42.32 -43.30
N GLY A 81 6.02 -42.23 -42.20
CA GLY A 81 4.79 -42.99 -41.94
C GLY A 81 3.52 -42.30 -42.43
N ALA A 82 2.99 -42.72 -43.59
CA ALA A 82 1.62 -42.40 -43.98
C ALA A 82 0.59 -43.13 -43.08
N PRO A 83 -0.60 -42.57 -42.83
CA PRO A 83 -1.48 -43.02 -41.74
C PRO A 83 -2.12 -44.39 -41.99
N ALA A 84 -2.05 -45.27 -40.98
CA ALA A 84 -2.66 -46.59 -41.01
C ALA A 84 -4.17 -46.52 -40.69
N ALA A 85 -5.01 -46.78 -41.70
CA ALA A 85 -6.43 -47.02 -41.52
C ALA A 85 -6.70 -48.49 -41.09
N ALA A 86 -7.86 -48.72 -40.44
CA ALA A 86 -8.13 -49.93 -39.65
C ALA A 86 -8.57 -51.18 -40.42
N GLU A 87 -8.38 -52.35 -39.80
CA GLU A 87 -9.12 -53.61 -40.03
C GLU A 87 -9.34 -54.38 -38.71
N ALA A 88 -10.28 -55.33 -38.68
CA ALA A 88 -10.78 -56.06 -37.49
C ALA A 88 -11.43 -57.42 -37.94
N PRO A 89 -12.20 -58.20 -37.13
CA PRO A 89 -12.42 -58.27 -35.66
C PRO A 89 -12.33 -59.71 -35.07
N ALA A 90 -12.53 -59.90 -33.75
CA ALA A 90 -12.94 -61.19 -33.14
C ALA A 90 -13.56 -61.06 -31.72
N ALA A 91 -14.68 -61.78 -31.47
CA ALA A 91 -15.34 -62.15 -30.20
C ALA A 91 -15.17 -61.23 -28.95
N GLU A 92 -16.18 -60.44 -28.54
CA GLU A 92 -17.37 -60.84 -27.73
C GLU A 92 -17.04 -60.99 -26.21
N GLN A 93 -17.77 -60.47 -25.20
CA GLN A 93 -19.15 -59.92 -25.02
C GLN A 93 -19.06 -58.59 -24.18
N ALA A 94 -20.07 -57.80 -23.78
CA ALA A 94 -21.55 -57.88 -23.79
C ALA A 94 -22.21 -56.46 -23.87
N ALA A 95 -23.28 -56.18 -23.10
CA ALA A 95 -24.14 -54.98 -23.16
C ALA A 95 -24.87 -54.75 -21.79
N PRO A 96 -25.73 -53.71 -21.54
CA PRO A 96 -26.33 -52.69 -22.44
C PRO A 96 -26.33 -51.22 -21.84
N PRO A 97 -27.22 -50.24 -22.17
CA PRO A 97 -26.90 -49.25 -23.23
C PRO A 97 -27.39 -47.76 -23.07
N ALA A 98 -27.00 -46.90 -24.03
CA ALA A 98 -27.75 -45.76 -24.64
C ALA A 98 -28.02 -44.46 -23.84
N PRO A 99 -28.41 -43.31 -24.49
CA PRO A 99 -28.60 -43.03 -25.94
C PRO A 99 -27.83 -41.81 -26.51
N ALA A 100 -27.90 -41.61 -27.84
CA ALA A 100 -27.45 -40.42 -28.58
C ALA A 100 -28.62 -39.47 -28.97
N PRO A 101 -28.40 -38.41 -29.77
CA PRO A 101 -28.83 -38.50 -31.19
C PRO A 101 -27.89 -37.82 -32.24
N GLU A 102 -28.36 -37.72 -33.49
CA GLU A 102 -27.60 -37.64 -34.76
C GLU A 102 -27.57 -36.26 -35.49
N PRO A 103 -26.72 -36.08 -36.54
CA PRO A 103 -26.54 -34.82 -37.29
C PRO A 103 -27.31 -34.75 -38.65
N GLN A 104 -27.22 -33.60 -39.36
CA GLN A 104 -27.57 -33.48 -40.80
C GLN A 104 -26.95 -32.25 -41.50
N ALA A 105 -27.03 -32.20 -42.85
CA ALA A 105 -26.25 -31.31 -43.75
C ALA A 105 -27.03 -31.06 -45.10
N GLN A 106 -26.59 -30.44 -46.21
CA GLN A 106 -25.23 -30.28 -46.80
C GLN A 106 -24.88 -28.91 -47.49
N PRO A 107 -25.28 -28.56 -48.74
CA PRO A 107 -24.25 -28.14 -49.72
C PRO A 107 -24.49 -26.86 -50.59
N SER A 108 -23.46 -26.51 -51.39
CA SER A 108 -23.42 -25.79 -52.70
C SER A 108 -22.73 -24.41 -52.68
N THR A 109 -21.97 -23.93 -53.68
CA THR A 109 -21.19 -24.53 -54.83
C THR A 109 -20.26 -23.43 -55.40
N GLU A 110 -19.21 -23.80 -56.16
CA GLU A 110 -18.43 -22.93 -57.09
C GLU A 110 -17.58 -21.77 -56.50
N GLN A 111 -16.47 -21.28 -57.09
CA GLN A 111 -15.51 -21.87 -58.04
C GLN A 111 -14.15 -21.10 -58.00
N THR A 112 -13.04 -21.79 -58.31
CA THR A 112 -11.77 -21.24 -58.87
C THR A 112 -10.94 -20.20 -58.07
N ALA A 113 -9.66 -20.52 -57.84
CA ALA A 113 -8.60 -19.57 -57.40
C ALA A 113 -7.58 -19.30 -58.53
N PRO A 114 -6.70 -18.28 -58.40
CA PRO A 114 -5.26 -18.61 -58.45
C PRO A 114 -4.33 -17.77 -57.53
N ALA A 115 -3.30 -18.47 -57.02
CA ALA A 115 -1.93 -18.09 -56.64
C ALA A 115 -1.55 -16.63 -56.26
N PRO A 116 -0.93 -16.41 -55.08
CA PRO A 116 -0.12 -15.23 -54.76
C PRO A 116 1.38 -15.41 -55.05
N ALA A 117 2.06 -14.33 -55.44
CA ALA A 117 3.53 -14.19 -55.49
C ALA A 117 3.92 -12.69 -55.47
N PRO A 118 5.17 -12.35 -55.12
CA PRO A 118 5.54 -11.80 -53.82
C PRO A 118 5.29 -10.29 -53.68
N THR A 119 5.02 -9.84 -52.45
CA THR A 119 4.95 -8.41 -52.10
C THR A 119 6.36 -7.84 -51.89
N ALA A 120 6.66 -6.71 -52.54
CA ALA A 120 7.93 -6.01 -52.41
C ALA A 120 8.00 -5.10 -51.17
N GLU A 121 9.22 -4.67 -50.83
CA GLU A 121 9.48 -3.66 -49.81
C GLU A 121 8.75 -2.34 -50.09
N ALA A 122 8.26 -1.68 -49.05
CA ALA A 122 7.68 -0.33 -49.13
C ALA A 122 8.20 0.52 -47.97
N SER A 123 9.01 1.52 -48.28
CA SER A 123 9.68 2.37 -47.28
C SER A 123 8.71 3.34 -46.59
N SER A 124 8.68 3.34 -45.26
CA SER A 124 8.00 4.36 -44.44
C SER A 124 8.93 5.54 -44.13
N GLY A 125 8.85 6.59 -44.94
CA GLY A 125 9.64 7.81 -44.76
C GLY A 125 9.19 8.67 -43.57
N GLY A 126 9.68 8.36 -42.37
CA GLY A 126 9.72 9.31 -41.25
C GLY A 126 10.84 10.34 -41.48
N GLY A 127 10.55 11.63 -41.36
CA GLY A 127 11.53 12.69 -41.60
C GLY A 127 12.57 12.76 -40.47
N SER A 128 13.78 12.26 -40.72
CA SER A 128 14.90 12.41 -39.78
C SER A 128 15.33 13.87 -39.67
N ALA A 129 15.54 14.33 -38.43
CA ALA A 129 16.22 15.59 -38.18
C ALA A 129 17.67 15.46 -38.68
N GLN A 130 18.09 16.33 -39.60
CA GLN A 130 19.47 16.31 -40.11
C GLN A 130 20.41 16.92 -39.07
N GLY A 131 21.25 16.07 -38.48
CA GLY A 131 22.22 16.43 -37.46
C GLY A 131 23.30 15.35 -37.31
N THR A 132 24.28 15.62 -36.45
CA THR A 132 25.31 14.65 -36.03
C THR A 132 24.76 13.77 -34.92
N ASP A 133 24.84 12.46 -35.12
CA ASP A 133 24.40 11.47 -34.12
C ASP A 133 25.44 11.32 -33.01
N VAL A 134 24.99 11.42 -31.77
CA VAL A 134 25.78 11.07 -30.59
C VAL A 134 25.55 9.60 -30.30
N VAL A 135 26.63 8.80 -30.34
CA VAL A 135 26.60 7.36 -30.04
C VAL A 135 27.40 7.04 -28.78
N LEU A 136 27.04 5.96 -28.08
CA LEU A 136 27.81 5.48 -26.94
C LEU A 136 29.16 4.90 -27.44
N PRO A 137 30.33 5.46 -27.07
CA PRO A 137 31.62 4.91 -27.47
C PRO A 137 31.93 3.61 -26.70
N ALA A 138 32.90 2.84 -27.19
CA ALA A 138 33.40 1.67 -26.47
C ALA A 138 34.19 2.12 -25.22
N LEU A 139 33.61 1.92 -24.03
CA LEU A 139 34.19 2.33 -22.74
C LEU A 139 35.21 1.31 -22.16
N GLY A 140 35.52 0.25 -22.90
CA GLY A 140 36.54 -0.74 -22.55
C GLY A 140 36.34 -2.05 -23.31
N GLU A 141 37.37 -2.90 -23.38
CA GLU A 141 37.33 -4.19 -24.11
C GLU A 141 36.32 -5.21 -23.54
N SER A 142 35.77 -4.96 -22.34
CA SER A 142 34.81 -5.82 -21.65
C SER A 142 33.53 -5.09 -21.22
N VAL A 143 33.16 -3.99 -21.88
CA VAL A 143 31.93 -3.22 -21.60
C VAL A 143 31.03 -3.27 -22.83
N THR A 144 29.88 -3.93 -22.71
CA THR A 144 28.89 -4.10 -23.79
C THR A 144 27.78 -3.04 -23.75
N GLU A 145 27.48 -2.50 -22.56
CA GLU A 145 26.42 -1.51 -22.32
C GLU A 145 26.81 -0.52 -21.22
N GLY A 146 26.09 0.61 -21.16
CA GLY A 146 26.22 1.62 -20.10
C GLY A 146 24.89 2.29 -19.79
N THR A 147 24.65 2.66 -18.53
CA THR A 147 23.44 3.38 -18.09
C THR A 147 23.71 4.87 -18.05
N VAL A 148 22.91 5.69 -18.75
CA VAL A 148 22.97 7.15 -18.65
C VAL A 148 22.54 7.56 -17.24
N THR A 149 23.47 8.05 -16.41
CA THR A 149 23.14 8.54 -15.07
C THR A 149 22.57 9.94 -15.09
N ARG A 150 23.00 10.77 -16.05
CA ARG A 150 22.64 12.18 -16.09
C ARG A 150 22.91 12.85 -17.42
N TRP A 151 22.01 13.74 -17.86
CA TRP A 151 22.28 14.67 -18.96
C TRP A 151 22.83 16.01 -18.41
N LEU A 152 23.92 16.51 -19.00
CA LEU A 152 24.54 17.79 -18.64
C LEU A 152 24.00 18.96 -19.49
N LYS A 153 23.29 18.64 -20.58
CA LYS A 153 22.68 19.56 -21.55
C LYS A 153 21.26 19.10 -21.88
N SER A 154 20.35 20.05 -22.11
CA SER A 154 18.94 19.83 -22.42
C SER A 154 18.66 19.96 -23.92
N VAL A 155 17.56 19.38 -24.40
CA VAL A 155 17.08 19.64 -25.78
C VAL A 155 16.80 21.14 -25.97
N GLY A 156 17.45 21.73 -26.97
CA GLY A 156 17.48 23.17 -27.25
C GLY A 156 18.73 23.90 -26.76
N ASP A 157 19.59 23.28 -25.95
CA ASP A 157 20.85 23.89 -25.51
C ASP A 157 21.92 23.87 -26.61
N THR A 158 22.76 24.90 -26.62
CA THR A 158 23.99 24.95 -27.44
C THR A 158 25.09 24.12 -26.79
N VAL A 159 25.81 23.36 -27.60
CA VAL A 159 26.94 22.51 -27.22
C VAL A 159 28.14 22.80 -28.12
N GLU A 160 29.34 22.76 -27.57
CA GLU A 160 30.58 22.83 -28.36
C GLU A 160 31.20 21.44 -28.54
N ALA A 161 31.97 21.23 -29.60
CA ALA A 161 32.75 20.00 -29.79
C ALA A 161 33.70 19.78 -28.60
N ASP A 162 33.84 18.51 -28.20
CA ASP A 162 34.58 18.05 -27.02
C ASP A 162 34.04 18.55 -25.66
N GLU A 163 32.88 19.22 -25.60
CA GLU A 163 32.21 19.60 -24.34
C GLU A 163 31.48 18.40 -23.70
N PRO A 164 31.58 18.15 -22.38
CA PRO A 164 30.88 17.03 -21.73
C PRO A 164 29.35 17.18 -21.81
N LEU A 165 28.69 16.15 -22.33
CA LEU A 165 27.28 16.18 -22.75
C LEU A 165 26.37 15.36 -21.81
N LEU A 166 26.86 14.20 -21.35
CA LEU A 166 26.18 13.33 -20.38
C LEU A 166 27.17 12.50 -19.54
N GLU A 167 26.71 12.02 -18.39
CA GLU A 167 27.39 11.06 -17.53
C GLU A 167 26.82 9.64 -17.81
N VAL A 168 27.69 8.63 -17.96
CA VAL A 168 27.31 7.22 -18.14
C VAL A 168 28.01 6.35 -17.10
N SER A 169 27.23 5.55 -16.37
CA SER A 169 27.74 4.55 -15.44
C SER A 169 27.88 3.18 -16.11
N THR A 170 28.94 2.46 -15.76
CA THR A 170 29.21 1.09 -16.17
C THR A 170 29.51 0.24 -14.93
N ASP A 171 29.52 -1.08 -15.07
CA ASP A 171 29.89 -2.03 -14.00
C ASP A 171 31.33 -1.83 -13.44
N LYS A 172 32.11 -0.87 -13.95
CA LYS A 172 33.48 -0.60 -13.51
C LYS A 172 33.78 0.86 -13.18
N VAL A 173 33.32 1.83 -13.99
CA VAL A 173 33.60 3.27 -13.82
C VAL A 173 32.46 4.13 -14.39
N ASP A 174 32.18 5.27 -13.74
CA ASP A 174 31.38 6.36 -14.31
C ASP A 174 32.24 7.20 -15.28
N THR A 175 31.74 7.51 -16.47
CA THR A 175 32.48 8.22 -17.52
C THR A 175 31.63 9.32 -18.17
N GLU A 176 32.21 10.50 -18.35
CA GLU A 176 31.59 11.61 -19.11
C GLU A 176 31.75 11.38 -20.61
N ILE A 177 30.65 11.51 -21.37
CA ILE A 177 30.65 11.41 -22.84
C ILE A 177 30.67 12.83 -23.43
N PRO A 178 31.70 13.21 -24.22
CA PRO A 178 31.78 14.52 -24.86
C PRO A 178 30.94 14.61 -26.13
N ALA A 179 30.55 15.83 -26.51
CA ALA A 179 29.81 16.11 -27.74
C ALA A 179 30.73 15.96 -28.99
N PRO A 180 30.35 15.16 -30.00
CA PRO A 180 31.16 14.92 -31.20
C PRO A 180 31.22 16.09 -32.19
N ALA A 181 30.39 17.14 -32.01
CA ALA A 181 30.34 18.33 -32.85
C ALA A 181 29.71 19.52 -32.10
N SER A 182 30.10 20.74 -32.44
CA SER A 182 29.41 21.96 -32.00
C SER A 182 28.06 22.11 -32.68
N GLY A 183 27.02 22.53 -31.94
CA GLY A 183 25.68 22.69 -32.49
C GLY A 183 24.60 22.92 -31.42
N THR A 184 23.37 22.52 -31.73
CA THR A 184 22.22 22.57 -30.81
C THR A 184 21.66 21.17 -30.60
N LEU A 185 21.44 20.75 -29.34
CA LEU A 185 20.90 19.42 -29.03
C LEU A 185 19.42 19.35 -29.47
N LEU A 186 19.11 18.60 -30.53
CA LEU A 186 17.77 18.57 -31.14
C LEU A 186 16.84 17.53 -30.51
N GLU A 187 17.39 16.40 -30.09
CA GLU A 187 16.64 15.23 -29.62
C GLU A 187 17.53 14.40 -28.68
N ILE A 188 16.96 13.93 -27.57
CA ILE A 188 17.55 12.90 -26.70
C ILE A 188 16.77 11.62 -26.96
N VAL A 189 17.48 10.58 -27.39
CA VAL A 189 16.93 9.26 -27.76
C VAL A 189 16.99 8.29 -26.58
N VAL A 190 18.00 8.43 -25.71
CA VAL A 190 18.19 7.63 -24.48
C VAL A 190 18.15 8.56 -23.26
N GLY A 191 17.17 8.37 -22.38
CA GLY A 191 16.92 9.24 -21.23
C GLY A 191 17.89 9.04 -20.06
N GLU A 192 17.74 9.85 -19.01
CA GLU A 192 18.34 9.54 -17.69
C GLU A 192 17.73 8.23 -17.13
N ASP A 193 18.53 7.47 -16.36
CA ASP A 193 18.19 6.14 -15.82
C ASP A 193 18.01 5.03 -16.90
N GLU A 194 18.43 5.26 -18.16
CA GLU A 194 18.25 4.32 -19.28
C GLU A 194 19.56 3.70 -19.78
N THR A 195 19.52 2.41 -20.14
CA THR A 195 20.70 1.64 -20.60
C THR A 195 20.80 1.63 -22.11
N ALA A 196 22.02 1.84 -22.64
CA ALA A 196 22.35 1.79 -24.05
C ALA A 196 23.51 0.81 -24.31
N GLU A 197 23.41 0.05 -25.39
CA GLU A 197 24.51 -0.79 -25.90
C GLU A 197 25.63 0.08 -26.52
N VAL A 198 26.85 -0.43 -26.56
CA VAL A 198 27.97 0.26 -27.24
C VAL A 198 27.66 0.42 -28.73
N GLY A 199 27.76 1.65 -29.23
CA GLY A 199 27.36 2.05 -30.58
C GLY A 199 25.90 2.50 -30.72
N ALA A 200 25.05 2.33 -29.71
CA ALA A 200 23.68 2.82 -29.73
C ALA A 200 23.61 4.36 -29.74
N LYS A 201 22.57 4.89 -30.38
CA LYS A 201 22.33 6.34 -30.56
C LYS A 201 21.69 6.94 -29.31
N LEU A 202 22.40 7.89 -28.68
CA LEU A 202 22.00 8.58 -27.46
C LEU A 202 21.22 9.87 -27.74
N ALA A 203 21.62 10.64 -28.77
CA ALA A 203 21.02 11.94 -29.11
C ALA A 203 21.37 12.41 -30.54
N VAL A 204 20.81 13.55 -30.96
CA VAL A 204 21.12 14.25 -32.22
C VAL A 204 21.50 15.71 -31.95
N ILE A 205 22.61 16.16 -32.52
CA ILE A 205 23.07 17.56 -32.50
C ILE A 205 22.90 18.19 -33.89
N GLY A 206 22.09 19.23 -34.01
CA GLY A 206 21.86 19.97 -35.26
C GLY A 206 22.83 21.13 -35.44
N GLU A 207 22.88 21.70 -36.66
CA GLU A 207 23.62 22.94 -36.92
C GLU A 207 23.16 24.08 -36.00
N ALA A 208 24.07 25.00 -35.66
CA ALA A 208 23.82 26.07 -34.68
C ALA A 208 22.61 26.94 -35.08
N GLY A 209 21.54 26.87 -34.28
CA GLY A 209 20.28 27.58 -34.54
C GLY A 209 19.22 26.77 -35.29
N ALA A 210 19.45 25.48 -35.55
CA ALA A 210 18.40 24.56 -35.97
C ALA A 210 17.34 24.43 -34.87
N ALA A 211 16.06 24.56 -35.23
CA ALA A 211 14.95 24.36 -34.31
C ALA A 211 14.76 22.86 -33.99
N PRO A 212 14.47 22.47 -32.74
CA PRO A 212 14.12 21.09 -32.40
C PRO A 212 12.99 20.56 -33.28
N ALA A 213 13.07 19.28 -33.64
CA ALA A 213 11.99 18.62 -34.37
C ALA A 213 10.69 18.69 -33.54
N ALA A 214 9.57 19.01 -34.19
CA ALA A 214 8.29 19.01 -33.51
C ALA A 214 7.96 17.58 -33.05
N ALA A 215 7.71 17.40 -31.75
CA ALA A 215 7.37 16.11 -31.17
C ALA A 215 6.21 15.44 -31.92
N PRO A 216 6.18 14.09 -32.03
CA PRO A 216 5.17 13.39 -32.81
C PRO A 216 3.76 13.86 -32.46
N ALA A 217 3.05 14.41 -33.45
CA ALA A 217 1.69 14.88 -33.27
C ALA A 217 0.78 13.67 -32.99
N GLN A 218 0.46 13.46 -31.71
CA GLN A 218 -0.41 12.37 -31.29
C GLN A 218 -1.77 12.52 -31.98
N GLU A 219 -2.13 11.54 -32.80
CA GLU A 219 -3.32 11.60 -33.63
C GLU A 219 -4.57 11.74 -32.74
N ALA A 220 -5.38 12.76 -33.01
CA ALA A 220 -6.51 13.10 -32.14
C ALA A 220 -7.56 11.97 -32.20
N PRO A 221 -8.03 11.44 -31.05
CA PRO A 221 -9.10 10.45 -31.06
C PRO A 221 -10.34 11.00 -31.78
N ALA A 222 -10.72 10.34 -32.89
CA ALA A 222 -11.93 10.69 -33.61
C ALA A 222 -13.14 10.58 -32.66
N ALA A 223 -14.02 11.59 -32.70
CA ALA A 223 -15.21 11.58 -31.85
C ALA A 223 -16.07 10.34 -32.14
N PRO A 224 -16.60 9.65 -31.11
CA PRO A 224 -17.39 8.44 -31.32
C PRO A 224 -18.65 8.75 -32.12
N ALA A 225 -18.74 8.16 -33.32
CA ALA A 225 -19.93 8.25 -34.16
C ALA A 225 -21.13 7.57 -33.46
N GLN A 226 -22.31 8.18 -33.60
CA GLN A 226 -23.55 7.56 -33.15
C GLN A 226 -23.90 6.36 -34.07
N PRO A 227 -24.23 5.18 -33.53
CA PRO A 227 -24.77 4.09 -34.33
C PRO A 227 -26.24 4.37 -34.69
N GLU A 228 -26.54 4.56 -35.97
CA GLU A 228 -27.91 4.44 -36.48
C GLU A 228 -28.36 2.96 -36.57
N PRO A 229 -29.68 2.67 -36.58
CA PRO A 229 -30.19 1.34 -36.24
C PRO A 229 -30.18 0.33 -37.39
N ALA A 230 -29.84 -0.92 -37.07
CA ALA A 230 -30.05 -2.10 -37.89
C ALA A 230 -31.38 -2.83 -37.49
N PRO A 231 -31.99 -3.64 -38.39
CA PRO A 231 -33.43 -3.95 -38.31
C PRO A 231 -33.84 -5.05 -37.33
N ALA A 232 -35.11 -5.03 -36.95
CA ALA A 232 -35.71 -5.97 -35.99
C ALA A 232 -36.01 -7.36 -36.56
N GLN A 233 -35.92 -8.38 -35.70
CA GLN A 233 -36.48 -9.72 -35.88
C GLN A 233 -37.15 -10.21 -34.57
N PRO A 234 -38.02 -11.25 -34.62
CA PRO A 234 -39.22 -11.27 -33.77
C PRO A 234 -39.09 -11.86 -32.36
N GLU A 235 -40.11 -11.55 -31.57
CA GLU A 235 -40.31 -11.84 -30.14
C GLU A 235 -40.66 -13.32 -29.85
N PRO A 236 -39.99 -13.99 -28.89
CA PRO A 236 -40.39 -15.31 -28.38
C PRO A 236 -41.56 -15.21 -27.38
N ALA A 237 -42.57 -16.05 -27.55
CA ALA A 237 -43.74 -16.11 -26.66
C ALA A 237 -43.43 -16.76 -25.28
N PRO A 238 -44.17 -16.40 -24.20
CA PRO A 238 -43.91 -16.91 -22.85
C PRO A 238 -44.35 -18.37 -22.64
N ALA A 239 -43.61 -19.10 -21.79
CA ALA A 239 -43.93 -20.45 -21.32
C ALA A 239 -44.67 -20.42 -19.95
N PRO A 240 -45.49 -21.45 -19.61
CA PRO A 240 -46.54 -21.33 -18.59
C PRO A 240 -46.17 -21.77 -17.16
N GLU A 241 -47.06 -21.44 -16.21
CA GLU A 241 -47.04 -21.89 -14.82
C GLU A 241 -47.33 -23.40 -14.65
N PRO A 242 -46.74 -24.07 -13.64
CA PRO A 242 -47.08 -25.46 -13.31
C PRO A 242 -48.32 -25.58 -12.40
N THR A 243 -49.30 -26.40 -12.80
CA THR A 243 -50.49 -26.73 -11.97
C THR A 243 -50.27 -27.97 -11.07
N PRO A 244 -50.98 -28.10 -9.92
CA PRO A 244 -50.68 -29.12 -8.91
C PRO A 244 -51.61 -30.36 -8.92
N ALA A 245 -51.06 -31.55 -8.67
CA ALA A 245 -51.77 -32.79 -8.30
C ALA A 245 -50.78 -33.88 -7.83
N PRO A 246 -51.20 -34.96 -7.13
CA PRO A 246 -52.32 -35.13 -6.19
C PRO A 246 -51.87 -35.68 -4.81
N ALA A 247 -52.79 -35.91 -3.88
CA ALA A 247 -52.50 -36.44 -2.54
C ALA A 247 -52.54 -37.98 -2.43
N PRO A 248 -51.66 -38.63 -1.64
CA PRO A 248 -51.80 -40.03 -1.23
C PRO A 248 -52.86 -40.25 -0.14
N GLN A 249 -53.48 -41.44 -0.11
CA GLN A 249 -54.50 -41.83 0.86
C GLN A 249 -53.92 -42.56 2.09
N GLN A 250 -54.73 -42.68 3.15
CA GLN A 250 -54.40 -43.41 4.37
C GLN A 250 -54.37 -44.93 4.17
N ALA A 251 -53.43 -45.61 4.84
CA ALA A 251 -53.52 -47.05 5.15
C ALA A 251 -52.87 -47.34 6.51
N ALA A 252 -53.40 -48.36 7.20
CA ALA A 252 -52.95 -48.89 8.49
C ALA A 252 -53.26 -50.41 8.51
N PRO A 253 -52.73 -51.25 9.45
CA PRO A 253 -52.01 -50.90 10.69
C PRO A 253 -50.72 -51.71 10.98
N ALA A 254 -50.11 -51.39 12.14
CA ALA A 254 -49.41 -52.24 13.16
C ALA A 254 -49.10 -53.74 12.90
N PRO A 255 -48.06 -54.37 13.53
CA PRO A 255 -47.67 -54.09 14.93
C PRO A 255 -46.19 -54.27 15.41
N GLN A 256 -45.87 -53.58 16.53
CA GLN A 256 -44.93 -53.95 17.62
C GLN A 256 -43.41 -54.08 17.29
N GLN A 257 -42.45 -53.76 18.18
CA GLN A 257 -42.42 -53.36 19.62
C GLN A 257 -41.10 -52.53 19.86
N ALA A 258 -40.76 -51.89 21.00
CA ALA A 258 -41.32 -51.84 22.36
C ALA A 258 -41.16 -50.42 23.01
N ALA A 259 -40.54 -50.30 24.21
CA ALA A 259 -40.44 -49.11 25.08
C ALA A 259 -39.22 -49.25 26.05
N PRO A 260 -38.85 -48.30 26.96
CA PRO A 260 -39.69 -47.37 27.76
C PRO A 260 -39.25 -45.87 27.76
N ALA A 261 -39.96 -45.03 28.54
CA ALA A 261 -39.84 -43.56 28.66
C ALA A 261 -39.28 -43.12 30.05
N PRO A 262 -39.15 -41.81 30.44
CA PRO A 262 -40.17 -40.74 30.37
C PRO A 262 -39.72 -39.36 29.81
N GLN A 263 -40.66 -38.44 29.62
CA GLN A 263 -40.45 -37.04 29.20
C GLN A 263 -40.78 -36.02 30.32
N PRO A 264 -40.03 -34.90 30.43
CA PRO A 264 -40.52 -33.64 31.00
C PRO A 264 -41.40 -32.87 29.99
N ALA A 265 -42.21 -31.91 30.47
CA ALA A 265 -43.16 -31.16 29.63
C ALA A 265 -42.49 -30.12 28.71
N ALA A 266 -43.02 -29.96 27.50
CA ALA A 266 -42.64 -28.92 26.55
C ALA A 266 -43.53 -27.65 26.69
N PRO A 267 -43.00 -26.44 26.47
CA PRO A 267 -43.78 -25.19 26.49
C PRO A 267 -44.64 -25.01 25.24
N ALA A 268 -45.61 -24.09 25.32
CA ALA A 268 -46.56 -23.78 24.24
C ALA A 268 -45.88 -23.08 23.04
N PRO A 269 -46.42 -23.24 21.80
CA PRO A 269 -45.88 -22.60 20.61
C PRO A 269 -46.11 -21.08 20.61
N ALA A 270 -45.12 -20.33 20.12
CA ALA A 270 -45.21 -18.89 19.90
C ALA A 270 -46.07 -18.57 18.65
N PRO A 271 -46.73 -17.40 18.59
CA PRO A 271 -47.52 -16.99 17.43
C PRO A 271 -46.65 -16.70 16.19
N ALA A 272 -47.21 -16.96 15.01
CA ALA A 272 -46.55 -16.72 13.73
C ALA A 272 -46.40 -15.22 13.41
N PRO A 273 -45.36 -14.81 12.65
CA PRO A 273 -45.17 -13.42 12.24
C PRO A 273 -46.26 -12.98 11.25
N GLN A 274 -46.87 -11.82 11.50
CA GLN A 274 -47.80 -11.19 10.56
C GLN A 274 -47.02 -10.55 9.40
N GLN A 275 -47.49 -10.77 8.17
CA GLN A 275 -46.96 -10.10 6.98
C GLN A 275 -47.25 -8.59 7.04
N ALA A 276 -46.24 -7.77 6.72
CA ALA A 276 -46.45 -6.34 6.53
C ALA A 276 -47.17 -6.08 5.19
N ALA A 277 -48.13 -5.15 5.19
CA ALA A 277 -48.83 -4.71 3.99
C ALA A 277 -47.93 -3.87 3.06
N PRO A 278 -48.18 -3.84 1.74
CA PRO A 278 -47.36 -3.10 0.78
C PRO A 278 -47.41 -1.58 1.01
N ALA A 279 -46.30 -0.91 0.73
CA ALA A 279 -46.16 0.54 0.91
C ALA A 279 -46.94 1.35 -0.15
N PRO A 280 -47.54 2.49 0.23
CA PRO A 280 -48.19 3.39 -0.73
C PRO A 280 -47.17 4.17 -1.58
N ALA A 281 -47.56 4.50 -2.82
CA ALA A 281 -46.75 5.25 -3.77
C ALA A 281 -46.48 6.71 -3.32
N PRO A 282 -45.35 7.33 -3.73
CA PRO A 282 -44.99 8.68 -3.32
C PRO A 282 -45.92 9.74 -3.91
N GLN A 283 -46.36 10.69 -3.06
CA GLN A 283 -47.09 11.89 -3.50
C GLN A 283 -46.12 12.98 -3.98
N PRO A 284 -46.54 13.85 -4.93
CA PRO A 284 -45.70 14.96 -5.40
C PRO A 284 -45.34 15.96 -4.29
N ALA A 285 -44.11 16.47 -4.32
CA ALA A 285 -43.64 17.47 -3.35
C ALA A 285 -44.34 18.82 -3.53
N ALA A 286 -44.72 19.45 -2.42
CA ALA A 286 -45.21 20.83 -2.41
C ALA A 286 -44.05 21.83 -2.70
N PRO A 287 -44.32 22.97 -3.38
CA PRO A 287 -43.28 23.92 -3.74
C PRO A 287 -42.66 24.61 -2.51
N ALA A 288 -41.36 24.89 -2.60
CA ALA A 288 -40.59 25.52 -1.52
C ALA A 288 -41.04 26.98 -1.26
N PRO A 289 -40.99 27.46 0.00
CA PRO A 289 -41.24 28.86 0.32
C PRO A 289 -40.17 29.77 -0.30
N ALA A 290 -40.59 30.92 -0.82
CA ALA A 290 -39.72 31.87 -1.48
C ALA A 290 -38.71 32.54 -0.52
N PRO A 291 -37.55 33.01 -1.01
CA PRO A 291 -36.55 33.67 -0.16
C PRO A 291 -37.10 34.92 0.54
N ALA A 292 -36.92 35.00 1.85
CA ALA A 292 -37.22 36.23 2.60
C ALA A 292 -36.22 37.34 2.21
N ALA A 293 -36.73 38.51 1.87
CA ALA A 293 -35.91 39.68 1.57
C ALA A 293 -35.10 40.12 2.82
N PRO A 294 -33.87 40.65 2.64
CA PRO A 294 -33.05 41.09 3.76
C PRO A 294 -33.68 42.29 4.48
N ALA A 295 -33.88 42.16 5.79
CA ALA A 295 -34.29 43.28 6.64
C ALA A 295 -33.17 44.35 6.69
N PRO A 296 -33.51 45.65 6.71
CA PRO A 296 -32.51 46.72 6.72
C PRO A 296 -31.68 46.70 8.00
N GLN A 297 -30.37 46.93 7.86
CA GLN A 297 -29.45 47.04 8.98
C GLN A 297 -29.77 48.29 9.81
N ALA A 298 -29.96 48.12 11.12
CA ALA A 298 -29.99 49.25 12.05
C ALA A 298 -28.58 49.86 12.15
N PRO A 299 -28.43 51.21 12.20
CA PRO A 299 -27.13 51.84 12.37
C PRO A 299 -26.42 51.38 13.66
N ALA A 300 -25.10 51.20 13.58
CA ALA A 300 -24.29 50.93 14.77
C ALA A 300 -24.36 52.12 15.74
N ALA A 301 -24.72 51.87 16.99
CA ALA A 301 -24.67 52.88 18.03
C ALA A 301 -23.20 53.13 18.42
N GLU A 302 -22.77 54.39 18.37
CA GLU A 302 -21.43 54.79 18.80
C GLU A 302 -21.23 54.54 20.30
N ALA A 303 -20.01 54.14 20.69
CA ALA A 303 -19.66 54.00 22.09
C ALA A 303 -19.67 55.38 22.79
N PRO A 304 -20.27 55.51 23.99
CA PRO A 304 -20.27 56.78 24.71
C PRO A 304 -18.84 57.28 24.98
N ALA A 305 -18.52 58.48 24.48
CA ALA A 305 -17.22 59.08 24.67
C ALA A 305 -16.96 59.33 26.17
N ALA A 306 -15.82 58.85 26.69
CA ALA A 306 -15.46 58.99 28.09
C ALA A 306 -15.25 60.48 28.45
N ALA A 307 -16.20 61.04 29.20
CA ALA A 307 -16.10 62.41 29.71
C ALA A 307 -14.95 62.49 30.72
N LYS A 308 -13.88 63.22 30.37
CA LYS A 308 -12.79 63.55 31.29
C LYS A 308 -13.29 64.51 32.37
N GLY A 309 -13.72 63.95 33.50
CA GLY A 309 -13.86 64.71 34.75
C GLY A 309 -12.51 65.28 35.17
N SER A 310 -12.52 66.50 35.71
CA SER A 310 -11.31 67.20 36.15
C SER A 310 -10.69 66.54 37.38
N ASP A 311 -9.35 66.51 37.41
CA ASP A 311 -8.57 66.19 38.60
C ASP A 311 -8.77 67.28 39.67
N ASP A 312 -9.47 66.93 40.75
CA ASP A 312 -9.49 67.66 42.01
C ASP A 312 -9.46 66.64 43.16
N GLY A 313 -8.74 67.00 44.23
CA GLY A 313 -8.18 66.06 45.22
C GLY A 313 -9.20 65.46 46.18
N ALA A 314 -10.09 64.59 45.69
CA ALA A 314 -11.11 63.91 46.49
C ALA A 314 -10.48 63.18 47.70
N TYR A 315 -10.72 63.70 48.90
CA TYR A 315 -10.07 63.25 50.14
C TYR A 315 -10.62 61.89 50.61
N VAL A 316 -10.10 60.81 50.03
CA VAL A 316 -10.45 59.41 50.36
C VAL A 316 -9.75 58.96 51.64
N THR A 317 -10.53 58.53 52.64
CA THR A 317 -9.98 58.04 53.91
C THR A 317 -9.27 56.68 53.75
N PRO A 318 -8.27 56.34 54.58
CA PRO A 318 -7.51 55.09 54.44
C PRO A 318 -8.37 53.82 54.45
N LEU A 319 -9.48 53.82 55.20
CA LEU A 319 -10.43 52.70 55.24
C LEU A 319 -11.11 52.45 53.88
N VAL A 320 -11.45 53.52 53.14
CA VAL A 320 -12.09 53.42 51.82
C VAL A 320 -11.06 52.97 50.78
N ARG A 321 -9.81 53.46 50.86
CA ARG A 321 -8.70 52.98 50.02
C ARG A 321 -8.40 51.49 50.24
N LYS A 322 -8.35 51.04 51.50
CA LYS A 322 -8.17 49.62 51.83
C LYS A 322 -9.32 48.75 51.28
N LEU A 323 -10.57 49.15 51.53
CA LEU A 323 -11.74 48.40 51.09
C LEU A 323 -11.84 48.30 49.56
N ALA A 324 -11.45 49.35 48.84
CA ALA A 324 -11.41 49.35 47.38
C ALA A 324 -10.38 48.35 46.84
N ALA A 325 -9.18 48.32 47.42
CA ALA A 325 -8.15 47.32 47.07
C ALA A 325 -8.60 45.88 47.41
N GLU A 326 -9.26 45.67 48.55
CA GLU A 326 -9.81 44.36 48.96
C GLU A 326 -10.93 43.84 48.04
N ASN A 327 -11.60 44.72 47.28
CA ASN A 327 -12.71 44.37 46.38
C ASN A 327 -12.40 44.60 44.89
N GLY A 328 -11.16 44.96 44.54
CA GLY A 328 -10.75 45.21 43.15
C GLY A 328 -11.40 46.44 42.48
N VAL A 329 -11.91 47.39 43.27
CA VAL A 329 -12.66 48.56 42.78
C VAL A 329 -11.71 49.73 42.52
N ASP A 330 -11.70 50.27 41.29
CA ASP A 330 -11.01 51.53 41.00
C ASP A 330 -11.82 52.73 41.49
N LEU A 331 -11.31 53.41 42.51
CA LEU A 331 -11.88 54.63 43.09
C LEU A 331 -12.04 55.78 42.09
N SER A 332 -11.27 55.82 41.00
CA SER A 332 -11.44 56.83 39.94
C SER A 332 -12.82 56.73 39.25
N THR A 333 -13.42 55.53 39.26
CA THR A 333 -14.73 55.23 38.65
C THR A 333 -15.90 55.37 39.62
N VAL A 334 -15.65 55.52 40.92
CA VAL A 334 -16.69 55.51 41.96
C VAL A 334 -17.16 56.92 42.30
N LYS A 335 -18.40 57.25 41.89
CA LYS A 335 -19.04 58.53 42.25
C LYS A 335 -19.43 58.56 43.74
N GLY A 336 -18.71 59.33 44.54
CA GLY A 336 -18.91 59.41 45.98
C GLY A 336 -20.22 60.10 46.40
N THR A 337 -20.94 59.51 47.37
CA THR A 337 -22.22 60.02 47.89
C THR A 337 -22.08 60.87 49.16
N GLY A 338 -20.88 61.00 49.72
CA GLY A 338 -20.61 61.79 50.91
C GLY A 338 -20.67 63.30 50.68
N VAL A 339 -21.00 64.05 51.72
CA VAL A 339 -21.01 65.53 51.72
C VAL A 339 -19.68 66.07 51.18
N GLY A 340 -19.73 66.82 50.08
CA GLY A 340 -18.55 67.26 49.33
C GLY A 340 -18.00 66.24 48.31
N GLY A 341 -18.85 65.37 47.74
CA GLY A 341 -18.46 64.39 46.71
C GLY A 341 -17.59 63.22 47.21
N ARG A 342 -17.40 63.08 48.52
CA ARG A 342 -16.46 62.11 49.11
C ARG A 342 -16.97 60.68 49.01
N ILE A 343 -16.10 59.79 48.51
CA ILE A 343 -16.36 58.35 48.43
C ILE A 343 -16.47 57.74 49.84
N ARG A 344 -17.54 56.99 50.08
CA ARG A 344 -17.85 56.29 51.35
C ARG A 344 -17.69 54.78 51.21
N LYS A 345 -17.72 54.08 52.34
CA LYS A 345 -17.73 52.60 52.42
C LYS A 345 -18.88 52.00 51.57
N GLN A 346 -20.05 52.61 51.62
CA GLN A 346 -21.24 52.20 50.86
C GLN A 346 -20.99 52.27 49.35
N ASP A 347 -20.35 53.33 48.87
CA ASP A 347 -20.13 53.57 47.44
C ASP A 347 -19.18 52.52 46.84
N VAL A 348 -18.12 52.14 47.58
CA VAL A 348 -17.20 51.07 47.19
C VAL A 348 -17.87 49.69 47.20
N LEU A 349 -18.72 49.40 48.19
CA LEU A 349 -19.45 48.13 48.25
C LEU A 349 -20.50 48.03 47.13
N ALA A 350 -21.22 49.12 46.85
CA ALA A 350 -22.16 49.19 45.73
C ALA A 350 -21.45 49.03 44.38
N ALA A 351 -20.26 49.62 44.20
CA ALA A 351 -19.43 49.42 43.02
C ALA A 351 -18.90 47.97 42.90
N ALA A 352 -18.53 47.35 44.01
CA ALA A 352 -18.10 45.94 44.05
C ALA A 352 -19.25 44.98 43.68
N GLU A 353 -20.45 45.18 44.24
CA GLU A 353 -21.62 44.37 43.87
C GLU A 353 -22.08 44.64 42.43
N ALA A 354 -22.03 45.90 41.95
CA ALA A 354 -22.32 46.23 40.56
C ALA A 354 -21.31 45.56 39.61
N ALA A 355 -20.01 45.55 39.92
CA ALA A 355 -19.00 44.85 39.14
C ALA A 355 -19.21 43.32 39.17
N LYS A 356 -19.66 42.77 40.31
CA LYS A 356 -19.98 41.34 40.47
C LYS A 356 -21.28 40.92 39.76
N ALA A 357 -22.24 41.84 39.60
CA ALA A 357 -23.46 41.64 38.82
C ALA A 357 -23.26 41.92 37.32
N ALA A 358 -22.28 42.74 36.96
CA ALA A 358 -21.85 43.00 35.58
C ALA A 358 -20.81 41.98 35.07
N ALA A 359 -20.25 41.14 35.96
CA ALA A 359 -19.52 39.95 35.54
C ALA A 359 -20.46 39.08 34.68
N PRO A 360 -20.05 38.66 33.48
CA PRO A 360 -20.95 37.94 32.58
C PRO A 360 -21.40 36.63 33.23
N ALA A 361 -22.72 36.49 33.41
CA ALA A 361 -23.32 35.22 33.80
C ALA A 361 -22.83 34.11 32.84
N PRO A 362 -22.56 32.89 33.33
CA PRO A 362 -22.05 31.82 32.48
C PRO A 362 -22.95 31.62 31.26
N ALA A 363 -22.46 32.02 30.10
CA ALA A 363 -23.25 31.96 28.87
C ALA A 363 -23.65 30.50 28.63
N ALA A 364 -24.95 30.25 28.51
CA ALA A 364 -25.46 28.93 28.17
C ALA A 364 -24.74 28.47 26.91
N ALA A 365 -24.06 27.31 26.99
CA ALA A 365 -23.03 26.93 26.03
C ALA A 365 -23.58 27.01 24.60
N ALA A 366 -23.07 27.97 23.82
CA ALA A 366 -23.52 28.18 22.45
C ALA A 366 -23.35 26.85 21.68
N PRO A 367 -24.37 26.40 20.93
CA PRO A 367 -24.33 25.11 20.24
C PRO A 367 -23.07 25.06 19.39
N ALA A 368 -22.20 24.08 19.67
CA ALA A 368 -20.84 24.05 19.15
C ALA A 368 -20.87 24.18 17.63
N ALA A 369 -20.28 25.26 17.10
CA ALA A 369 -20.32 25.58 15.69
C ALA A 369 -19.90 24.35 14.86
N SER A 370 -20.77 23.93 13.95
CA SER A 370 -20.53 22.73 13.15
C SER A 370 -19.20 22.90 12.41
N LYS A 371 -18.26 21.99 12.66
CA LYS A 371 -16.96 21.98 11.98
C LYS A 371 -17.21 21.75 10.50
N LYS A 372 -17.24 22.84 9.72
CA LYS A 372 -17.39 22.80 8.27
C LYS A 372 -16.32 21.85 7.73
N ALA A 373 -16.74 20.88 6.91
CA ALA A 373 -15.82 19.93 6.31
C ALA A 373 -14.69 20.69 5.56
N PRO A 374 -13.43 20.22 5.63
CA PRO A 374 -12.34 20.86 4.90
C PRO A 374 -12.67 20.85 3.41
N ALA A 375 -12.49 22.00 2.75
CA ALA A 375 -12.53 22.05 1.31
C ALA A 375 -11.32 21.29 0.76
N LEU A 376 -11.56 20.27 -0.05
CA LEU A 376 -10.51 19.49 -0.70
C LEU A 376 -10.34 19.99 -2.12
N GLU A 377 -9.12 20.36 -2.49
CA GLU A 377 -8.79 20.77 -3.86
C GLU A 377 -8.61 19.55 -4.77
N ALA A 378 -8.88 19.73 -6.06
CA ALA A 378 -8.71 18.66 -7.03
C ALA A 378 -7.22 18.50 -7.37
N SER A 379 -6.63 17.33 -7.07
CA SER A 379 -5.25 17.03 -7.45
C SER A 379 -5.04 17.15 -8.96
N PRO A 380 -3.97 17.81 -9.43
CA PRO A 380 -3.66 17.97 -10.86
C PRO A 380 -3.36 16.64 -11.57
N LEU A 381 -3.05 15.57 -10.82
CA LEU A 381 -2.83 14.22 -11.36
C LEU A 381 -4.12 13.55 -11.89
N ARG A 382 -5.29 14.16 -11.70
CA ARG A 382 -6.58 13.58 -12.15
C ARG A 382 -6.62 13.50 -13.69
N GLY A 383 -6.67 12.28 -14.20
CA GLY A 383 -6.74 11.99 -15.64
C GLY A 383 -5.37 11.93 -16.33
N GLN A 384 -4.27 11.96 -15.59
CA GLN A 384 -2.91 11.84 -16.13
C GLN A 384 -2.37 10.41 -15.97
N THR A 385 -1.69 9.91 -17.02
CA THR A 385 -0.82 8.73 -16.94
C THR A 385 0.61 9.21 -16.74
N VAL A 386 1.32 8.68 -15.75
CA VAL A 386 2.70 9.06 -15.41
C VAL A 386 3.60 7.82 -15.32
N LYS A 387 4.85 7.92 -15.82
CA LYS A 387 5.86 6.84 -15.70
C LYS A 387 6.12 6.57 -14.22
N MET A 388 6.07 5.30 -13.80
CA MET A 388 6.33 4.94 -12.40
C MET A 388 7.81 5.22 -12.06
N PRO A 389 8.12 6.00 -10.99
CA PRO A 389 9.50 6.24 -10.58
C PRO A 389 10.23 4.94 -10.22
N ARG A 390 11.53 4.84 -10.53
CA ARG A 390 12.38 3.65 -10.26
C ARG A 390 12.25 3.15 -8.82
N ILE A 391 12.26 4.06 -7.84
CA ILE A 391 12.04 3.75 -6.41
C ILE A 391 10.66 3.14 -6.12
N ARG A 392 9.59 3.58 -6.80
CA ARG A 392 8.24 3.00 -6.64
C ARG A 392 8.14 1.62 -7.29
N LYS A 393 8.82 1.39 -8.42
CA LYS A 393 8.94 0.05 -9.01
C LYS A 393 9.64 -0.90 -8.03
N VAL A 394 10.85 -0.57 -7.59
CA VAL A 394 11.65 -1.41 -6.67
C VAL A 394 10.93 -1.67 -5.35
N ILE A 395 10.21 -0.70 -4.77
CA ILE A 395 9.38 -0.94 -3.58
C ILE A 395 8.22 -1.88 -3.90
N GLY A 396 7.52 -1.70 -5.04
CA GLY A 396 6.44 -2.58 -5.47
C GLY A 396 6.91 -4.03 -5.64
N ASP A 397 7.97 -4.24 -6.41
CA ASP A 397 8.55 -5.56 -6.69
C ASP A 397 8.95 -6.27 -5.38
N ASN A 398 9.59 -5.58 -4.44
CA ASN A 398 9.97 -6.14 -3.13
C ASN A 398 8.76 -6.47 -2.22
N MET A 399 7.70 -5.67 -2.25
CA MET A 399 6.47 -5.95 -1.46
C MET A 399 5.64 -7.08 -2.06
N VAL A 400 5.59 -7.18 -3.39
CA VAL A 400 4.95 -8.32 -4.08
C VAL A 400 5.75 -9.60 -3.84
N LYS A 401 7.09 -9.54 -3.85
CA LYS A 401 7.96 -10.65 -3.48
C LYS A 401 7.70 -11.13 -2.03
N ALA A 402 7.68 -10.22 -1.07
CA ALA A 402 7.39 -10.53 0.33
C ALA A 402 6.04 -11.24 0.53
N LEU A 403 5.01 -10.86 -0.24
CA LEU A 403 3.68 -11.49 -0.17
C LEU A 403 3.59 -12.88 -0.81
N HIS A 404 4.49 -13.24 -1.73
CA HIS A 404 4.56 -14.59 -2.31
C HIS A 404 5.44 -15.53 -1.50
N GLU A 405 6.55 -15.02 -0.93
CA GLU A 405 7.48 -15.84 -0.14
C GLU A 405 6.97 -16.09 1.29
N GLN A 406 6.36 -15.09 1.95
CA GLN A 406 6.04 -15.16 3.37
C GLN A 406 4.56 -15.52 3.61
N ALA A 407 4.30 -16.46 4.51
CA ALA A 407 2.93 -16.88 4.86
C ALA A 407 2.32 -15.89 5.87
N GLN A 408 2.04 -14.66 5.43
CA GLN A 408 1.75 -13.55 6.34
C GLN A 408 0.37 -13.68 7.04
N LEU A 409 0.38 -13.71 8.38
CA LEU A 409 -0.80 -13.56 9.23
C LEU A 409 -0.68 -12.27 10.07
N SER A 410 -1.81 -11.75 10.56
CA SER A 410 -1.86 -10.61 11.47
C SER A 410 -2.68 -10.90 12.71
N SER A 411 -2.14 -10.58 13.90
CA SER A 411 -2.81 -10.63 15.20
C SER A 411 -2.93 -9.22 15.78
N VAL A 412 -4.06 -8.90 16.44
CA VAL A 412 -4.36 -7.55 16.93
C VAL A 412 -4.78 -7.58 18.41
N VAL A 413 -4.29 -6.62 19.21
CA VAL A 413 -4.70 -6.42 20.61
C VAL A 413 -5.03 -4.97 20.93
N GLU A 414 -5.93 -4.74 21.89
CA GLU A 414 -6.20 -3.43 22.49
C GLU A 414 -5.30 -3.16 23.71
N VAL A 415 -4.81 -1.92 23.84
CA VAL A 415 -3.88 -1.47 24.88
C VAL A 415 -4.36 -0.15 25.48
N ASP A 416 -4.52 -0.09 26.80
CA ASP A 416 -4.83 1.14 27.55
C ASP A 416 -3.55 1.91 27.90
N VAL A 417 -3.17 2.85 27.03
CA VAL A 417 -2.01 3.72 27.26
C VAL A 417 -2.31 4.93 28.16
N THR A 418 -3.41 4.93 28.93
CA THR A 418 -3.78 6.05 29.82
C THR A 418 -2.71 6.38 30.86
N ARG A 419 -2.09 5.38 31.53
CA ARG A 419 -1.00 5.65 32.50
C ARG A 419 0.20 6.24 31.77
N LEU A 420 0.58 5.64 30.64
CA LEU A 420 1.69 6.09 29.80
C LEU A 420 1.52 7.53 29.30
N MET A 421 0.33 7.89 28.82
CA MET A 421 0.04 9.26 28.34
C MET A 421 0.04 10.28 29.48
N LYS A 422 -0.46 9.92 30.67
CA LYS A 422 -0.38 10.77 31.88
C LYS A 422 1.08 10.96 32.33
N LEU A 423 1.87 9.90 32.38
CA LEU A 423 3.29 9.94 32.73
C LEU A 423 4.08 10.82 31.74
N ARG A 424 3.88 10.59 30.43
CA ARG A 424 4.45 11.41 29.37
C ARG A 424 4.06 12.88 29.51
N ALA A 425 2.80 13.18 29.83
CA ALA A 425 2.33 14.55 30.04
C ALA A 425 2.98 15.24 31.25
N ARG A 426 3.35 14.49 32.30
CA ARG A 426 4.14 14.97 33.45
C ARG A 426 5.62 15.21 33.07
N ALA A 427 6.21 14.32 32.27
CA ALA A 427 7.64 14.33 31.95
C ALA A 427 8.07 15.30 30.85
N LYS A 428 7.23 15.49 29.83
CA LYS A 428 7.60 16.00 28.50
C LYS A 428 8.45 17.27 28.47
N ASP A 429 8.15 18.25 29.32
CA ASP A 429 8.76 19.59 29.24
C ASP A 429 10.11 19.61 29.95
N ALA A 430 10.22 18.94 31.11
CA ALA A 430 11.49 18.73 31.81
C ALA A 430 12.44 17.83 31.00
N PHE A 431 11.89 16.77 30.37
CA PHE A 431 12.64 15.92 29.44
C PHE A 431 13.16 16.73 28.25
N ALA A 432 12.33 17.56 27.61
CA ALA A 432 12.77 18.39 26.49
C ALA A 432 13.87 19.41 26.89
N ALA A 433 13.79 19.98 28.09
CA ALA A 433 14.82 20.87 28.63
C ALA A 433 16.15 20.15 28.94
N ARG A 434 16.11 18.88 29.36
CA ARG A 434 17.30 18.08 29.68
C ARG A 434 17.94 17.42 28.47
N GLU A 435 17.14 16.87 27.57
CA GLU A 435 17.59 16.02 26.45
C GLU A 435 17.70 16.76 25.11
N GLY A 436 17.18 17.99 25.01
CA GLY A 436 17.13 18.77 23.76
C GLY A 436 16.10 18.29 22.73
N VAL A 437 15.44 17.15 22.97
CA VAL A 437 14.46 16.53 22.07
C VAL A 437 13.09 16.38 22.74
N LYS A 438 12.02 16.57 21.96
CA LYS A 438 10.63 16.45 22.46
C LYS A 438 10.28 15.00 22.75
N LEU A 439 9.79 14.72 23.96
CA LEU A 439 9.25 13.41 24.32
C LEU A 439 7.95 13.13 23.53
N SER A 440 8.04 12.36 22.45
CA SER A 440 6.88 11.82 21.71
C SER A 440 6.39 10.51 22.37
N PRO A 441 5.27 9.91 21.91
CA PRO A 441 4.88 8.57 22.36
C PRO A 441 5.80 7.45 21.85
N MET A 442 6.39 7.62 20.65
CA MET A 442 7.10 6.55 19.92
C MET A 442 8.20 5.83 20.72
N PRO A 443 9.08 6.53 21.49
CA PRO A 443 10.14 5.87 22.25
C PRO A 443 9.65 4.82 23.25
N PHE A 444 8.45 4.99 23.81
CA PHE A 444 7.88 4.02 24.75
C PHE A 444 7.44 2.73 24.03
N PHE A 445 6.83 2.84 22.85
CA PHE A 445 6.48 1.68 22.02
C PHE A 445 7.72 0.96 21.51
N VAL A 446 8.74 1.70 21.04
CA VAL A 446 10.03 1.13 20.61
C VAL A 446 10.73 0.42 21.78
N LYS A 447 10.73 1.03 22.98
CA LYS A 447 11.31 0.43 24.19
C LYS A 447 10.58 -0.87 24.60
N ALA A 448 9.25 -0.84 24.66
CA ALA A 448 8.44 -2.00 25.01
C ALA A 448 8.60 -3.14 23.99
N ALA A 449 8.60 -2.81 22.69
CA ALA A 449 8.88 -3.76 21.61
C ALA A 449 10.27 -4.39 21.77
N ALA A 450 11.32 -3.59 21.93
CA ALA A 450 12.69 -4.09 22.10
C ALA A 450 12.87 -4.96 23.37
N GLN A 451 12.20 -4.60 24.47
CA GLN A 451 12.21 -5.41 25.69
C GLN A 451 11.48 -6.75 25.50
N ALA A 452 10.38 -6.78 24.75
CA ALA A 452 9.66 -8.01 24.44
C ALA A 452 10.41 -8.92 23.45
N LEU A 453 11.12 -8.36 22.46
CA LEU A 453 11.92 -9.15 21.50
C LEU A 453 12.97 -10.03 22.21
N LYS A 454 13.59 -9.52 23.29
CA LYS A 454 14.54 -10.27 24.14
C LYS A 454 13.94 -11.50 24.83
N ALA A 455 12.63 -11.50 25.10
CA ALA A 455 11.91 -12.63 25.67
C ALA A 455 11.28 -13.54 24.60
N HIS A 456 11.20 -13.07 23.35
CA HIS A 456 10.53 -13.73 22.23
C HIS A 456 11.42 -13.72 20.98
N PRO A 457 12.58 -14.41 21.00
CA PRO A 457 13.57 -14.34 19.91
C PRO A 457 13.03 -14.82 18.56
N VAL A 458 11.99 -15.68 18.53
CA VAL A 458 11.29 -16.10 17.31
C VAL A 458 10.65 -14.94 16.53
N ILE A 459 10.37 -13.81 17.21
CA ILE A 459 9.87 -12.57 16.59
C ILE A 459 11.04 -11.69 16.08
N ASN A 460 12.25 -11.86 16.63
CA ASN A 460 13.49 -11.17 16.22
C ASN A 460 14.38 -12.13 15.41
N ALA A 461 13.86 -12.65 14.30
CA ALA A 461 14.52 -13.70 13.51
C ALA A 461 14.41 -13.46 11.99
N LYS A 462 15.14 -14.28 11.23
CA LYS A 462 15.12 -14.38 9.77
C LYS A 462 15.13 -15.85 9.35
N ILE A 463 14.30 -16.20 8.36
CA ILE A 463 14.39 -17.46 7.64
C ILE A 463 15.46 -17.31 6.54
N ASN A 464 16.43 -18.23 6.50
CA ASN A 464 17.45 -18.32 5.47
C ASN A 464 17.04 -19.43 4.49
N GLU A 465 16.08 -19.11 3.63
CA GLU A 465 15.34 -20.08 2.82
C GLU A 465 16.25 -20.98 1.96
N ALA A 466 17.23 -20.39 1.28
CA ALA A 466 18.23 -21.10 0.47
C ALA A 466 19.19 -21.99 1.28
N GLU A 467 19.28 -21.84 2.60
CA GLU A 467 20.09 -22.68 3.49
C GLU A 467 19.25 -23.68 4.31
N GLY A 468 17.92 -23.54 4.31
CA GLY A 468 17.03 -24.22 5.25
C GLY A 468 17.24 -23.84 6.73
N THR A 469 17.93 -22.74 7.04
CA THR A 469 18.26 -22.33 8.42
C THR A 469 17.41 -21.17 8.94
N ILE A 470 17.44 -20.94 10.25
CA ILE A 470 16.80 -19.81 10.92
C ILE A 470 17.87 -19.05 11.71
N THR A 471 18.05 -17.77 11.43
CA THR A 471 18.86 -16.87 12.25
C THR A 471 17.98 -16.19 13.30
N TYR A 472 18.27 -16.42 14.57
CA TYR A 472 17.74 -15.62 15.68
C TYR A 472 18.75 -14.51 15.99
N PHE A 473 18.34 -13.25 16.01
CA PHE A 473 19.25 -12.13 16.19
C PHE A 473 19.53 -11.86 17.68
N ASP A 474 20.79 -11.59 18.00
CA ASP A 474 21.29 -11.24 19.35
C ASP A 474 21.04 -9.78 19.76
N THR A 475 20.52 -8.99 18.83
CA THR A 475 20.36 -7.54 18.92
C THR A 475 19.05 -7.10 18.26
N GLU A 476 18.41 -6.06 18.82
CA GLU A 476 17.17 -5.48 18.29
C GLU A 476 17.49 -4.23 17.46
N ASN A 477 17.65 -4.40 16.15
CA ASN A 477 17.80 -3.27 15.23
C ASN A 477 16.43 -2.88 14.70
N ILE A 478 15.84 -1.81 15.25
CA ILE A 478 14.43 -1.47 15.00
C ILE A 478 14.32 -0.46 13.87
N GLY A 479 13.80 -0.90 12.73
CA GLY A 479 13.31 -0.04 11.65
C GLY A 479 12.09 0.75 12.10
N ILE A 480 12.05 2.05 11.81
CA ILE A 480 10.87 2.89 12.04
C ILE A 480 10.38 3.43 10.71
N ALA A 481 9.14 3.13 10.33
CA ALA A 481 8.55 3.65 9.11
C ALA A 481 8.31 5.18 9.21
N VAL A 482 8.93 5.95 8.33
CA VAL A 482 8.85 7.42 8.25
C VAL A 482 8.31 7.86 6.89
N ASP A 483 7.16 8.52 6.94
CA ASP A 483 6.50 9.16 5.81
C ASP A 483 7.24 10.44 5.37
N SER A 484 7.44 10.61 4.06
CA SER A 484 8.19 11.71 3.43
C SER A 484 7.67 12.04 2.02
N GLU A 485 8.07 13.19 1.47
CA GLU A 485 7.66 13.62 0.12
C GLU A 485 8.18 12.68 -1.00
N LYS A 486 9.26 11.93 -0.75
CA LYS A 486 9.77 10.89 -1.66
C LYS A 486 9.13 9.51 -1.43
N GLY A 487 8.13 9.43 -0.55
CA GLY A 487 7.48 8.19 -0.13
C GLY A 487 7.98 7.67 1.22
N LEU A 488 7.68 6.41 1.51
CA LEU A 488 8.01 5.77 2.77
C LEU A 488 9.48 5.35 2.82
N MET A 489 10.16 5.65 3.93
CA MET A 489 11.50 5.15 4.23
C MET A 489 11.51 4.51 5.62
N THR A 490 12.36 3.51 5.84
CA THR A 490 12.44 2.77 7.12
C THR A 490 13.84 2.87 7.74
N PRO A 491 14.23 4.04 8.27
CA PRO A 491 15.50 4.17 8.98
C PRO A 491 15.56 3.33 10.27
N VAL A 492 16.76 2.90 10.64
CA VAL A 492 17.00 1.84 11.61
C VAL A 492 17.71 2.35 12.86
N ILE A 493 17.06 2.22 14.02
CA ILE A 493 17.71 2.37 15.33
C ILE A 493 18.48 1.08 15.61
N LYS A 494 19.78 1.07 15.28
CA LYS A 494 20.70 -0.03 15.60
C LYS A 494 20.79 -0.21 17.13
N ASN A 495 20.78 -1.46 17.62
CA ASN A 495 20.83 -1.83 19.04
C ASN A 495 19.80 -1.09 19.94
N ALA A 496 18.55 -0.98 19.49
CA ALA A 496 17.48 -0.27 20.19
C ALA A 496 17.20 -0.85 21.59
N GLY A 497 17.33 -2.17 21.78
CA GLY A 497 17.15 -2.81 23.09
C GLY A 497 18.30 -2.60 24.08
N GLY A 498 19.41 -1.98 23.67
CA GLY A 498 20.43 -1.44 24.57
C GLY A 498 20.15 -0.01 25.05
N LEU A 499 19.18 0.69 24.44
CA LEU A 499 18.92 2.11 24.69
C LEU A 499 17.88 2.35 25.80
N ASN A 500 17.94 3.55 26.38
CA ASN A 500 16.89 4.11 27.23
C ASN A 500 15.96 5.06 26.43
N ILE A 501 14.85 5.49 27.02
CA ILE A 501 13.88 6.41 26.40
C ILE A 501 14.56 7.67 25.84
N ALA A 502 15.60 8.20 26.49
CA ALA A 502 16.37 9.35 25.99
C ALA A 502 17.17 9.04 24.72
N GLY A 503 17.89 7.92 24.68
CA GLY A 503 18.63 7.45 23.50
C GLY A 503 17.70 7.17 22.32
N ILE A 504 16.61 6.44 22.56
CA ILE A 504 15.60 6.13 21.54
C ILE A 504 14.95 7.42 21.02
N ALA A 505 14.62 8.38 21.89
CA ALA A 505 14.05 9.67 21.48
C ALA A 505 15.00 10.48 20.59
N LYS A 506 16.29 10.50 20.90
CA LYS A 506 17.32 11.19 20.11
C LYS A 506 17.51 10.51 18.75
N ALA A 507 17.72 9.20 18.71
CA ALA A 507 17.85 8.43 17.47
C ALA A 507 16.61 8.57 16.56
N THR A 508 15.40 8.46 17.13
CA THR A 508 14.13 8.66 16.39
C THR A 508 14.03 10.07 15.80
N ALA A 509 14.40 11.10 16.57
CA ALA A 509 14.35 12.49 16.12
C ALA A 509 15.40 12.80 15.04
N GLU A 510 16.62 12.27 15.17
CA GLU A 510 17.69 12.41 14.20
C GLU A 510 17.36 11.72 12.88
N LEU A 511 17.04 10.43 12.91
CA LEU A 511 16.74 9.63 11.71
C LEU A 511 15.52 10.16 10.96
N ALA A 512 14.44 10.49 11.67
CA ALA A 512 13.25 11.09 11.05
C ALA A 512 13.47 12.56 10.62
N GLY A 513 14.55 13.20 11.10
CA GLY A 513 15.05 14.48 10.57
C GLY A 513 15.85 14.29 9.28
N LYS A 514 16.74 13.28 9.23
CA LYS A 514 17.52 12.91 8.04
C LYS A 514 16.65 12.45 6.88
N VAL A 515 15.63 11.62 7.12
CA VAL A 515 14.65 11.22 6.08
C VAL A 515 13.94 12.46 5.50
N ARG A 516 13.31 13.29 6.33
CA ARG A 516 12.57 14.47 5.86
C ARG A 516 13.46 15.55 5.25
N GLY A 517 14.73 15.62 5.66
CA GLY A 517 15.73 16.53 5.09
C GLY A 517 16.45 15.99 3.86
N ASN A 518 16.11 14.78 3.36
CA ASN A 518 16.83 14.08 2.29
C ASN A 518 18.36 13.97 2.55
N LYS A 519 18.70 13.49 3.76
CA LYS A 519 20.08 13.28 4.26
C LYS A 519 20.26 11.92 4.95
N ILE A 520 19.36 10.97 4.71
CA ILE A 520 19.47 9.60 5.21
C ILE A 520 20.44 8.81 4.32
N THR A 521 21.30 8.00 4.92
CA THR A 521 22.29 7.18 4.21
C THR A 521 21.81 5.73 4.03
N PRO A 522 22.39 4.95 3.08
CA PRO A 522 22.02 3.54 2.90
C PRO A 522 22.25 2.66 4.13
N ASP A 523 23.30 2.89 4.93
CA ASP A 523 23.50 2.14 6.17
C ASP A 523 22.40 2.42 7.21
N GLU A 524 21.95 3.66 7.32
CA GLU A 524 20.85 4.02 8.22
C GLU A 524 19.51 3.42 7.79
N LEU A 525 19.39 2.92 6.55
CA LEU A 525 18.22 2.18 6.05
C LEU A 525 18.42 0.64 6.10
N SER A 526 19.60 0.15 6.52
CA SER A 526 19.97 -1.27 6.44
C SER A 526 19.93 -2.00 7.80
N GLY A 527 19.82 -3.32 7.76
CA GLY A 527 20.09 -4.19 8.91
C GLY A 527 19.07 -4.12 10.05
N ALA A 528 17.83 -3.69 9.77
CA ALA A 528 16.72 -3.85 10.71
C ALA A 528 16.37 -5.33 10.86
N THR A 529 16.30 -5.80 12.12
CA THR A 529 15.87 -7.17 12.49
C THR A 529 14.37 -7.23 12.77
N PHE A 530 13.76 -6.09 13.09
CA PHE A 530 12.34 -5.91 13.35
C PHE A 530 11.92 -4.50 12.92
N THR A 531 10.65 -4.29 12.56
CA THR A 531 10.15 -2.98 12.11
C THR A 531 8.91 -2.54 12.90
N ILE A 532 8.74 -1.23 13.07
CA ILE A 532 7.56 -0.60 13.65
C ILE A 532 7.02 0.49 12.72
N SER A 533 5.70 0.47 12.47
CA SER A 533 4.98 1.50 11.69
C SER A 533 3.90 2.19 12.53
N ASN A 534 3.59 3.45 12.24
CA ASN A 534 2.63 4.26 13.00
C ASN A 534 1.73 5.10 12.08
N THR A 535 0.76 4.42 11.47
CA THR A 535 -0.38 4.99 10.74
C THR A 535 -1.41 5.63 11.69
N GLY A 536 -1.41 5.25 12.97
CA GLY A 536 -2.23 5.88 14.01
C GLY A 536 -2.05 7.40 14.11
N SER A 537 -0.86 7.91 13.79
CA SER A 537 -0.57 9.33 13.63
C SER A 537 -1.42 10.06 12.58
N ARG A 538 -1.98 9.34 11.61
CA ARG A 538 -2.93 9.81 10.58
C ARG A 538 -4.40 9.47 10.92
N GLY A 539 -4.67 8.75 12.01
CA GLY A 539 -6.01 8.35 12.45
C GLY A 539 -6.45 6.94 12.03
N ALA A 540 -5.58 6.13 11.43
CA ALA A 540 -5.89 4.72 11.14
C ALA A 540 -6.10 3.94 12.44
N LEU A 541 -7.10 3.06 12.48
CA LEU A 541 -7.44 2.32 13.71
C LEU A 541 -6.37 1.27 14.03
N PHE A 542 -6.02 0.48 13.02
CA PHE A 542 -4.92 -0.47 12.92
C PHE A 542 -4.74 -0.79 11.42
N ASP A 543 -3.63 -1.40 11.05
CA ASP A 543 -3.38 -1.90 9.68
C ASP A 543 -2.81 -3.32 9.74
N THR A 544 -3.03 -4.10 8.69
CA THR A 544 -2.32 -5.37 8.40
C THR A 544 -1.16 -5.05 7.48
N ILE A 545 0.05 -4.92 8.04
CA ILE A 545 1.19 -4.35 7.33
C ILE A 545 2.01 -5.48 6.70
N ILE A 546 2.43 -5.31 5.46
CA ILE A 546 3.31 -6.28 4.79
C ILE A 546 4.63 -6.37 5.58
N VAL A 547 4.99 -7.59 5.99
CA VAL A 547 6.29 -7.86 6.65
C VAL A 547 7.43 -7.52 5.68
N PRO A 548 8.47 -6.77 6.09
CA PRO A 548 9.60 -6.47 5.22
C PRO A 548 10.41 -7.73 4.84
N PRO A 549 10.95 -7.82 3.61
CA PRO A 549 11.86 -8.89 3.22
C PRO A 549 13.02 -9.07 4.21
N GLY A 550 13.34 -10.32 4.55
CA GLY A 550 14.42 -10.67 5.48
C GLY A 550 14.10 -10.47 6.97
N GLN A 551 12.90 -10.00 7.33
CA GLN A 551 12.35 -10.01 8.69
C GLN A 551 11.18 -10.98 8.76
N VAL A 552 10.85 -11.49 9.96
CA VAL A 552 9.68 -12.37 10.16
C VAL A 552 8.49 -11.68 10.81
N ALA A 553 8.62 -10.42 11.26
CA ALA A 553 7.50 -9.70 11.89
C ALA A 553 7.63 -8.16 11.83
N ILE A 554 6.49 -7.47 11.88
CA ILE A 554 6.35 -6.00 11.92
C ILE A 554 5.22 -5.57 12.88
N LEU A 555 5.47 -4.55 13.70
CA LEU A 555 4.49 -3.99 14.65
C LEU A 555 3.81 -2.73 14.09
N GLY A 556 2.49 -2.78 13.91
CA GLY A 556 1.65 -1.62 13.62
C GLY A 556 1.12 -0.95 14.88
N ILE A 557 1.27 0.37 14.98
CA ILE A 557 0.71 1.21 16.05
C ILE A 557 -0.49 1.99 15.49
N GLY A 558 -1.67 1.64 15.99
CA GLY A 558 -2.95 2.29 15.67
C GLY A 558 -3.15 3.65 16.35
N ALA A 559 -4.26 4.32 16.04
CA ALA A 559 -4.58 5.63 16.59
C ALA A 559 -4.93 5.55 18.09
N THR A 560 -4.23 6.34 18.91
CA THR A 560 -4.60 6.54 20.32
C THR A 560 -5.87 7.39 20.40
N VAL A 561 -6.99 6.78 20.80
CA VAL A 561 -8.32 7.40 20.84
C VAL A 561 -8.94 7.29 22.23
N LYS A 562 -9.61 8.35 22.68
CA LYS A 562 -10.35 8.34 23.94
C LYS A 562 -11.64 7.54 23.80
N ARG A 563 -11.81 6.51 24.63
CA ARG A 563 -12.98 5.63 24.66
C ARG A 563 -13.51 5.46 26.09
N PRO A 564 -14.83 5.26 26.28
CA PRO A 564 -15.33 4.68 27.51
C PRO A 564 -14.90 3.20 27.58
N ALA A 565 -14.33 2.79 28.71
CA ALA A 565 -13.95 1.41 28.98
C ALA A 565 -14.42 1.01 30.39
N VAL A 566 -14.83 -0.24 30.54
CA VAL A 566 -15.10 -0.86 31.85
C VAL A 566 -13.76 -1.11 32.53
N ILE A 567 -13.64 -0.73 33.80
CA ILE A 567 -12.41 -0.80 34.58
C ILE A 567 -12.72 -1.27 36.00
N GLU A 568 -11.92 -2.22 36.49
CA GLU A 568 -11.97 -2.64 37.89
C GLU A 568 -11.18 -1.67 38.78
N THR A 569 -11.71 -1.43 39.97
CA THR A 569 -11.11 -0.59 41.01
C THR A 569 -11.35 -1.22 42.38
N GLU A 570 -10.69 -0.72 43.44
CA GLU A 570 -10.95 -1.16 44.82
C GLU A 570 -12.40 -0.88 45.28
N GLU A 571 -13.07 0.09 44.65
CA GLU A 571 -14.48 0.44 44.86
C GLU A 571 -15.45 -0.40 43.98
N GLY A 572 -14.90 -1.27 43.12
CA GLY A 572 -15.63 -2.12 42.18
C GLY A 572 -15.53 -1.70 40.72
N THR A 573 -16.37 -2.32 39.88
CA THR A 573 -16.45 -2.09 38.44
C THR A 573 -17.05 -0.73 38.10
N VAL A 574 -16.31 0.12 37.39
CA VAL A 574 -16.80 1.44 36.92
C VAL A 574 -16.49 1.67 35.43
N ILE A 575 -17.09 2.69 34.82
CA ILE A 575 -16.79 3.10 33.43
C ILE A 575 -15.92 4.35 33.45
N GLY A 576 -14.72 4.27 32.88
CA GLY A 576 -13.77 5.38 32.78
C GLY A 576 -13.42 5.74 31.35
N VAL A 577 -12.99 6.99 31.12
CA VAL A 577 -12.44 7.41 29.82
C VAL A 577 -10.96 7.03 29.76
N ARG A 578 -10.60 6.17 28.79
CA ARG A 578 -9.25 5.64 28.58
C ARG A 578 -8.70 6.03 27.22
N ASP A 579 -7.38 6.27 27.15
CA ASP A 579 -6.61 6.46 25.92
C ASP A 579 -6.24 5.09 25.33
N MET A 580 -7.13 4.55 24.51
CA MET A 580 -6.98 3.21 23.93
C MET A 580 -6.20 3.26 22.61
N THR A 581 -5.31 2.31 22.40
CA THR A 581 -4.52 2.13 21.16
C THR A 581 -4.60 0.66 20.72
N TYR A 582 -4.62 0.39 19.42
CA TYR A 582 -4.46 -0.96 18.89
C TYR A 582 -3.00 -1.22 18.53
N LEU A 583 -2.54 -2.45 18.79
CA LEU A 583 -1.29 -2.98 18.26
C LEU A 583 -1.60 -4.16 17.35
N THR A 584 -1.11 -4.12 16.11
CA THR A 584 -1.09 -5.27 15.20
C THR A 584 0.32 -5.83 15.14
N LEU A 585 0.50 -7.13 15.28
CA LEU A 585 1.70 -7.81 14.79
C LEU A 585 1.33 -8.53 13.49
N SER A 586 1.98 -8.17 12.39
CA SER A 586 1.96 -8.96 11.15
C SER A 586 3.24 -9.78 11.09
N TYR A 587 3.17 -11.06 10.71
CA TYR A 587 4.28 -12.01 10.83
C TYR A 587 4.23 -13.15 9.80
N ASP A 588 5.38 -13.70 9.46
CA ASP A 588 5.54 -14.88 8.59
C ASP A 588 5.25 -16.16 9.38
N HIS A 589 4.09 -16.79 9.11
CA HIS A 589 3.62 -17.98 9.82
C HIS A 589 4.45 -19.25 9.49
N ARG A 590 5.41 -19.17 8.56
CA ARG A 590 6.42 -20.24 8.37
C ARG A 590 7.34 -20.41 9.58
N LEU A 591 7.47 -19.38 10.43
CA LEU A 591 8.25 -19.43 11.68
C LEU A 591 7.46 -18.98 12.92
N VAL A 592 6.59 -17.97 12.79
CA VAL A 592 5.89 -17.38 13.93
C VAL A 592 4.47 -17.93 14.05
N ASP A 593 4.27 -18.82 15.02
CA ASP A 593 2.92 -19.27 15.38
C ASP A 593 2.08 -18.14 16.00
N GLY A 594 0.76 -18.21 15.80
CA GLY A 594 -0.19 -17.29 16.46
C GLY A 594 -0.10 -17.29 17.99
N ALA A 595 0.39 -18.38 18.60
CA ALA A 595 0.67 -18.44 20.03
C ALA A 595 1.84 -17.52 20.44
N ASP A 596 2.90 -17.42 19.63
CA ASP A 596 4.06 -16.57 19.90
C ASP A 596 3.80 -15.11 19.56
N ALA A 597 3.05 -14.84 18.48
CA ALA A 597 2.50 -13.52 18.22
C ALA A 597 1.63 -13.01 19.39
N ALA A 598 0.76 -13.86 19.94
CA ALA A 598 -0.07 -13.52 21.10
C ALA A 598 0.74 -13.30 22.38
N ARG A 599 1.76 -14.13 22.65
CA ARG A 599 2.70 -13.94 23.79
C ARG A 599 3.42 -12.60 23.68
N TYR A 600 4.01 -12.31 22.51
CA TYR A 600 4.73 -11.06 22.25
C TYR A 600 3.84 -9.83 22.40
N LEU A 601 2.67 -9.81 21.74
CA LEU A 601 1.73 -8.70 21.86
C LEU A 601 1.23 -8.50 23.29
N THR A 602 1.04 -9.58 24.05
CA THR A 602 0.66 -9.50 25.47
C THR A 602 1.80 -8.95 26.34
N ALA A 603 3.06 -9.29 26.06
CA ALA A 603 4.21 -8.72 26.75
C ALA A 603 4.37 -7.22 26.46
N VAL A 604 4.27 -6.80 25.20
CA VAL A 604 4.32 -5.38 24.80
C VAL A 604 3.15 -4.60 25.43
N LYS A 605 1.93 -5.15 25.40
CA LYS A 605 0.75 -4.61 26.08
C LYS A 605 1.01 -4.41 27.58
N ALA A 606 1.48 -5.44 28.28
CA ALA A 606 1.73 -5.38 29.73
C ALA A 606 2.73 -4.27 30.10
N ILE A 607 3.83 -4.14 29.34
CA ILE A 607 4.83 -3.08 29.57
C ILE A 607 4.22 -1.68 29.38
N LEU A 608 3.40 -1.48 28.34
CA LEU A 608 2.78 -0.18 28.03
C LEU A 608 1.65 0.20 28.99
N GLU A 609 0.86 -0.76 29.46
CA GLU A 609 -0.24 -0.54 30.42
C GLU A 609 0.29 -0.33 31.84
N ALA A 610 1.31 -1.09 32.24
CA ALA A 610 2.04 -0.86 33.48
C ALA A 610 2.69 0.54 33.47
N GLY A 611 3.27 0.95 32.34
CA GLY A 611 3.69 2.33 32.10
C GLY A 611 4.83 2.81 33.01
N GLU A 612 5.66 1.90 33.52
CA GLU A 612 6.64 2.15 34.59
C GLU A 612 7.97 2.70 34.06
N PHE A 613 7.91 3.89 33.46
CA PHE A 613 9.05 4.57 32.85
C PHE A 613 9.56 5.77 33.68
N GLU A 614 9.06 5.96 34.91
CA GLU A 614 9.41 7.09 35.80
C GLU A 614 10.93 7.25 35.95
N VAL A 615 11.65 6.14 36.18
CA VAL A 615 13.12 6.14 36.37
C VAL A 615 13.87 6.57 35.09
N GLU A 616 13.48 6.08 33.91
CA GLU A 616 14.11 6.47 32.64
C GLU A 616 13.78 7.93 32.24
N LEU A 617 12.72 8.50 32.80
CA LEU A 617 12.35 9.90 32.62
C LEU A 617 12.99 10.83 33.67
N GLY A 618 13.42 10.30 34.81
CA GLY A 618 13.95 11.06 35.94
C GLY A 618 12.85 11.77 36.72
N LEU A 619 11.85 11.01 37.18
CA LEU A 619 10.64 11.44 37.86
C LEU A 619 10.36 10.68 39.17
#